data_AF-A0A2G0E6R6-F1
#
_entry.id   AF-A0A2G0E6R6-F1
#
_cell.length_a   1.000
_cell.length_b   1.000
_cell.length_c   1.000
_cell.angle_alpha   90.00
_cell.angle_beta   90.00
_cell.angle_gamma   90.00
#
_symmetry.space_group_name_H-M   'P 1'
#
loop_
_entity.id
_entity.type
_entity.pdbx_description
1 polymer ?
#
loop_
_entity_poly.entity_id
_entity_poly.type
_entity_poly.pdbx_seq_one_letter_code
_entity_poly.pdbx_strand_id
1 'polypeptide(L)'
;DFDLVSMCKGKDAVKQAMKEITDKGLDASVKEKNQLTVLELANEMLERGFKFGMIDLYKSDAVNFVIEGDTLIAPFRAVPSLGTNVAKQIVEARKDGPFLSKEDLATRGKVSKTLIEYMNDNGVLKDLPDENQLSLFDML
;
A
#
# COMPACT_ATOMS: atom_id res chain seq x y z
N ASP A 1 -4.64 -12.40 -1.46
CA ASP A 1 -4.84 -11.03 -1.97
C ASP A 1 -5.28 -10.13 -0.81
N PHE A 2 -4.82 -8.89 -0.78
CA PHE A 2 -5.15 -7.94 0.29
C PHE A 2 -6.14 -6.89 -0.22
N ASP A 3 -7.11 -6.50 0.62
CA ASP A 3 -7.83 -5.24 0.46
C ASP A 3 -7.24 -4.21 1.42
N LEU A 4 -6.11 -3.60 1.03
CA LEU A 4 -5.42 -2.65 1.90
C LEU A 4 -6.29 -1.46 2.28
N VAL A 5 -7.15 -1.00 1.36
CA VAL A 5 -7.98 0.18 1.60
C VAL A 5 -8.98 -0.11 2.71
N SER A 6 -9.69 -1.24 2.63
CA SER A 6 -10.63 -1.65 3.67
C SER A 6 -9.92 -1.93 4.99
N MET A 7 -8.78 -2.63 4.96
CA MET A 7 -7.97 -2.93 6.15
C MET A 7 -7.53 -1.64 6.89
N CYS A 8 -7.08 -0.61 6.16
CA CYS A 8 -6.62 0.65 6.75
C CYS A 8 -7.78 1.56 7.20
N LYS A 9 -8.98 1.42 6.62
CA LYS A 9 -10.18 2.14 7.05
C LYS A 9 -10.81 1.57 8.33
N GLY A 10 -10.37 0.40 8.77
CA GLY A 10 -10.72 -0.19 10.06
C GLY A 10 -11.92 -1.13 10.02
N LYS A 11 -12.46 -1.44 11.21
CA LYS A 11 -13.39 -2.56 11.46
C LYS A 11 -14.59 -2.57 10.52
N ASP A 12 -15.27 -1.44 10.40
CA ASP A 12 -16.53 -1.36 9.64
C ASP A 12 -16.30 -1.58 8.15
N ALA A 13 -15.20 -1.04 7.60
CA ALA A 13 -14.84 -1.24 6.20
C ALA A 13 -14.47 -2.70 5.92
N VAL A 14 -13.72 -3.35 6.81
CA VAL A 14 -13.40 -4.78 6.69
C VAL A 14 -14.67 -5.64 6.76
N LYS A 15 -15.57 -5.38 7.71
CA LYS A 15 -16.85 -6.12 7.82
C LYS A 15 -17.73 -5.95 6.60
N GLN A 16 -17.77 -4.74 6.04
CA GLN A 16 -18.51 -4.46 4.81
C GLN A 16 -17.92 -5.25 3.62
N ALA A 17 -16.59 -5.22 3.44
CA ALA A 17 -15.93 -5.99 2.38
C ALA A 17 -16.14 -7.51 2.54
N MET A 18 -16.11 -8.03 3.78
CA MET A 18 -16.44 -9.42 4.08
C MET A 18 -17.88 -9.75 3.65
N LYS A 19 -18.84 -8.89 4.04
CA LYS A 19 -20.25 -9.07 3.71
C LYS A 19 -20.49 -9.11 2.20
N GLU A 20 -19.85 -8.22 1.45
CA GLU A 20 -19.97 -8.19 -0.02
C GLU A 20 -19.51 -9.49 -0.68
N ILE A 21 -18.47 -10.14 -0.15
CA ILE A 21 -18.01 -11.44 -0.66
C ILE A 21 -18.96 -12.56 -0.20
N THR A 22 -19.40 -12.55 1.05
CA THR A 22 -20.31 -13.56 1.60
C THR A 22 -21.67 -13.53 0.91
N ASP A 23 -22.21 -12.36 0.60
CA ASP A 23 -23.50 -12.17 -0.07
C ASP A 23 -23.52 -12.81 -1.48
N LYS A 24 -22.36 -12.96 -2.13
CA LYS A 24 -22.24 -13.66 -3.42
C LYS A 24 -22.38 -15.18 -3.29
N GLY A 25 -22.26 -15.75 -2.10
CA GLY A 25 -22.41 -17.18 -1.86
C GLY A 25 -21.56 -18.05 -2.79
N LEU A 26 -22.22 -18.86 -3.63
CA LEU A 26 -21.55 -19.75 -4.57
C LEU A 26 -20.92 -19.03 -5.76
N ASP A 27 -21.36 -17.80 -6.07
CA ASP A 27 -20.86 -16.99 -7.19
C ASP A 27 -19.53 -16.30 -6.87
N ALA A 28 -19.07 -16.35 -5.62
CA ALA A 28 -17.77 -15.82 -5.23
C ALA A 28 -16.63 -16.60 -5.90
N SER A 29 -15.75 -15.88 -6.60
CA SER A 29 -14.57 -16.42 -7.24
C SER A 29 -13.56 -16.98 -6.23
N VAL A 30 -12.62 -17.82 -6.70
CA VAL A 30 -11.53 -18.34 -5.86
C VAL A 30 -10.70 -17.21 -5.25
N LYS A 31 -10.47 -16.13 -6.01
CA LYS A 31 -9.72 -14.96 -5.54
C LYS A 31 -10.45 -14.25 -4.38
N GLU A 32 -11.76 -14.07 -4.51
CA GLU A 32 -12.58 -13.44 -3.47
C GLU A 32 -12.67 -14.32 -2.22
N LYS A 33 -12.78 -15.64 -2.36
CA LYS A 33 -12.75 -16.57 -1.22
C LYS A 33 -11.41 -16.50 -0.47
N ASN A 34 -10.30 -16.43 -1.19
CA ASN A 34 -8.97 -16.24 -0.57
C ASN A 34 -8.84 -14.87 0.11
N GLN A 35 -9.43 -13.83 -0.48
CA GLN A 35 -9.46 -12.49 0.10
C GLN A 35 -10.31 -12.46 1.38
N LEU A 36 -11.45 -13.15 1.40
CA LEU A 36 -12.31 -13.28 2.58
C LEU A 36 -11.53 -13.86 3.78
N THR A 37 -10.76 -14.93 3.57
CA THR A 37 -9.91 -15.50 4.63
C THR A 37 -8.91 -14.48 5.20
N VAL A 38 -8.33 -13.64 4.35
CA VAL A 38 -7.42 -12.56 4.81
C VAL A 38 -8.20 -11.47 5.58
N LEU A 39 -9.39 -11.11 5.11
CA LEU A 39 -10.25 -10.12 5.78
C LEU A 39 -10.74 -10.60 7.14
N GLU A 40 -11.02 -11.89 7.32
CA GLU A 40 -11.37 -12.49 8.61
C GLU A 40 -10.23 -12.32 9.63
N LEU A 41 -8.99 -12.57 9.22
CA LEU A 41 -7.80 -12.35 10.05
C LEU A 41 -7.57 -10.87 10.34
N ALA A 42 -7.79 -10.01 9.33
CA ALA A 42 -7.69 -8.56 9.51
C ALA A 42 -8.74 -8.04 10.51
N ASN A 43 -9.99 -8.53 10.41
CA ASN A 43 -11.05 -8.19 11.35
C ASN A 43 -10.68 -8.64 12.77
N GLU A 44 -10.18 -9.86 12.93
CA GLU A 44 -9.75 -10.38 14.23
C GLU A 44 -8.67 -9.49 14.87
N MET A 45 -7.64 -9.13 14.12
CA MET A 45 -6.57 -8.23 14.58
C MET A 45 -7.12 -6.84 14.98
N LEU A 46 -8.01 -6.26 14.16
CA LEU A 46 -8.65 -4.98 14.46
C LEU A 46 -9.51 -5.07 15.73
N GLU A 47 -10.25 -6.18 15.91
CA GLU A 47 -11.08 -6.41 17.11
C GLU A 47 -10.24 -6.53 18.39
N ARG A 48 -9.00 -7.00 18.29
CA ARG A 48 -8.03 -7.02 19.40
C ARG A 48 -7.38 -5.67 19.73
N GLY A 49 -7.70 -4.60 18.98
CA GLY A 49 -7.23 -3.24 19.26
C GLY A 49 -6.00 -2.81 18.47
N PHE A 50 -5.48 -3.66 17.58
CA PHE A 50 -4.39 -3.29 16.67
C PHE A 50 -4.93 -2.59 15.41
N LYS A 51 -4.02 -2.03 14.60
CA LYS A 51 -4.35 -1.24 13.41
C LYS A 51 -3.54 -1.69 12.20
N PHE A 52 -4.07 -1.42 11.01
CA PHE A 52 -3.31 -1.48 9.77
C PHE A 52 -2.92 -0.07 9.34
N GLY A 53 -1.65 0.11 9.03
CA GLY A 53 -1.12 1.29 8.36
C GLY A 53 -1.02 1.04 6.88
N MET A 54 -1.31 2.07 6.08
CA MET A 54 -1.05 2.02 4.64
C MET A 54 0.45 1.90 4.38
N ILE A 55 0.84 1.65 3.13
CA ILE A 55 2.26 1.66 2.77
C ILE A 55 2.89 3.03 3.09
N ASP A 56 4.16 3.00 3.49
CA ASP A 56 5.00 4.15 3.78
C ASP A 56 6.29 4.00 2.97
N LEU A 57 6.66 5.03 2.21
CA LEU A 57 7.81 4.99 1.30
C LEU A 57 9.13 4.61 1.99
N TYR A 58 9.27 4.94 3.27
CA TYR A 58 10.51 4.82 4.03
C TYR A 58 10.46 3.74 5.11
N LYS A 59 9.27 3.31 5.53
CA LYS A 59 9.10 2.26 6.55
C LYS A 59 8.65 0.92 6.00
N SER A 60 7.85 0.88 4.93
CA SER A 60 7.35 -0.38 4.38
C SER A 60 8.49 -1.27 3.90
N ASP A 61 8.36 -2.56 4.15
CA ASP A 61 9.18 -3.59 3.49
C ASP A 61 8.60 -3.95 2.12
N ALA A 62 9.40 -4.59 1.27
CA ALA A 62 8.93 -5.07 -0.02
C ALA A 62 7.86 -6.17 0.13
N VAL A 63 7.99 -7.05 1.14
CA VAL A 63 7.24 -8.30 1.25
C VAL A 63 6.51 -8.45 2.58
N ASN A 64 7.10 -8.01 3.68
CA ASN A 64 6.63 -8.31 5.03
C ASN A 64 5.90 -7.12 5.67
N PHE A 65 4.88 -7.40 6.48
CA PHE A 65 4.31 -6.36 7.33
C PHE A 65 5.34 -5.95 8.38
N VAL A 66 5.45 -4.64 8.63
CA VAL A 66 6.36 -4.07 9.62
C VAL A 66 5.56 -3.67 10.85
N ILE A 67 6.01 -4.07 12.04
CA ILE A 67 5.38 -3.70 13.31
C ILE A 67 5.88 -2.32 13.74
N GLU A 68 4.95 -1.39 13.95
CA GLU A 68 5.20 -0.07 14.55
C GLU A 68 4.18 0.18 15.66
N GLY A 69 4.59 -0.07 16.91
CA GLY A 69 3.69 -0.05 18.05
C GLY A 69 2.53 -1.04 17.85
N ASP A 70 1.30 -0.55 17.92
CA ASP A 70 0.08 -1.35 17.71
C ASP A 70 -0.36 -1.40 16.23
N THR A 71 0.49 -0.96 15.29
CA THR A 71 0.17 -0.88 13.86
C THR A 71 1.03 -1.83 13.04
N LEU A 72 0.39 -2.57 12.12
CA LEU A 72 1.10 -3.25 11.03
C LEU A 72 1.10 -2.36 9.79
N ILE A 73 2.29 -1.86 9.42
CA ILE A 73 2.50 -1.12 8.19
C ILE A 73 2.54 -2.12 7.03
N ALA A 74 1.69 -1.88 6.02
CA ALA A 74 1.59 -2.75 4.85
C ALA A 74 2.91 -2.80 4.04
N PRO A 75 3.28 -3.95 3.47
CA PRO A 75 4.36 -4.04 2.50
C PRO A 75 3.94 -3.55 1.11
N PHE A 76 4.90 -3.17 0.28
CA PHE A 76 4.61 -2.77 -1.10
C PHE A 76 3.93 -3.87 -1.92
N ARG A 77 4.26 -5.15 -1.72
CA ARG A 77 3.59 -6.26 -2.45
C ARG A 77 2.09 -6.39 -2.18
N ALA A 78 1.59 -5.75 -1.12
CA ALA A 78 0.17 -5.78 -0.80
C ALA A 78 -0.63 -4.74 -1.61
N VAL A 79 0.05 -3.81 -2.28
CA VAL A 79 -0.58 -2.85 -3.20
C VAL A 79 -1.12 -3.61 -4.42
N PRO A 80 -2.40 -3.39 -4.79
CA PRO A 80 -2.99 -4.00 -5.98
C PRO A 80 -2.14 -3.73 -7.23
N SER A 81 -1.90 -4.77 -8.03
CA SER A 81 -1.11 -4.70 -9.27
C SER A 81 0.36 -4.32 -9.10
N LEU A 82 0.89 -4.23 -7.87
CA LEU A 82 2.30 -4.00 -7.60
C LEU A 82 3.02 -5.33 -7.37
N GLY A 83 3.76 -5.79 -8.39
CA GLY A 83 4.52 -7.04 -8.32
C GLY A 83 5.75 -6.96 -7.40
N THR A 84 6.15 -8.10 -6.85
CA THR A 84 7.30 -8.20 -5.92
C THR A 84 8.60 -7.59 -6.45
N ASN A 85 8.83 -7.60 -7.77
CA ASN A 85 10.02 -6.97 -8.36
C ASN A 85 9.99 -5.44 -8.21
N VAL A 86 8.85 -4.79 -8.49
CA VAL A 86 8.67 -3.35 -8.29
C VAL A 86 8.77 -3.01 -6.80
N ALA A 87 8.18 -3.84 -5.94
CA ALA A 87 8.29 -3.68 -4.49
C ALA A 87 9.76 -3.64 -4.01
N LYS A 88 10.59 -4.56 -4.51
CA LYS A 88 12.03 -4.59 -4.21
C LYS A 88 12.77 -3.38 -4.81
N GLN A 89 12.40 -2.95 -6.02
CA GLN A 89 13.02 -1.79 -6.67
C GLN A 89 12.76 -0.49 -5.91
N ILE A 90 11.56 -0.29 -5.36
CA ILE A 90 11.25 0.88 -4.51
C ILE A 90 12.15 0.88 -3.26
N VAL A 91 12.26 -0.28 -2.59
CA VAL A 91 13.10 -0.43 -1.38
C VAL A 91 14.59 -0.28 -1.68
N GLU A 92 15.05 -0.68 -2.87
CA GLU A 92 16.44 -0.46 -3.28
C GLU A 92 16.68 1.02 -3.60
N ALA A 93 15.83 1.61 -4.44
CA ALA A 93 15.96 2.99 -4.89
C ALA A 93 15.99 4.00 -3.74
N ARG A 94 15.20 3.78 -2.67
CA ARG A 94 15.20 4.69 -1.50
C ARG A 94 16.51 4.67 -0.70
N LYS A 95 17.39 3.68 -0.91
CA LYS A 95 18.73 3.66 -0.28
C LYS A 95 19.65 4.72 -0.85
N ASP A 96 19.42 5.12 -2.10
CA ASP A 96 20.17 6.19 -2.77
C ASP A 96 19.74 7.60 -2.30
N GLY A 97 18.81 7.67 -1.34
CA GLY A 97 18.27 8.92 -0.80
C GLY A 97 16.76 8.99 -0.90
N PRO A 98 16.14 10.01 -0.28
CA PRO A 98 14.70 10.22 -0.37
C PRO A 98 14.26 10.44 -1.83
N PHE A 99 13.00 10.12 -2.12
CA PHE A 99 12.37 10.50 -3.38
C PHE A 99 12.08 12.00 -3.36
N LEU A 100 12.40 12.70 -4.44
CA LEU A 100 12.25 14.15 -4.53
C LEU A 100 10.87 14.56 -5.04
N SER A 101 10.25 13.71 -5.86
CA SER A 101 8.94 13.93 -6.48
C SER A 101 8.26 12.61 -6.84
N LYS A 102 7.00 12.67 -7.29
CA LYS A 102 6.29 11.51 -7.84
C LYS A 102 6.94 11.03 -9.14
N GLU A 103 7.46 11.94 -9.97
CA GLU A 103 8.26 11.61 -11.15
C GLU A 103 9.55 10.85 -10.80
N ASP A 104 10.24 11.29 -9.75
CA ASP A 104 11.46 10.64 -9.26
C ASP A 104 11.17 9.21 -8.76
N LEU A 105 10.09 9.03 -8.00
CA LEU A 105 9.61 7.71 -7.57
C LEU A 105 9.25 6.82 -8.76
N ALA A 106 8.55 7.35 -9.77
CA ALA A 106 8.21 6.61 -10.98
C ALA A 106 9.48 6.14 -11.72
N THR A 107 10.49 7.00 -11.81
CA THR A 107 11.72 6.75 -12.56
C THR A 107 12.67 5.79 -11.85
N ARG A 108 13.01 6.08 -10.59
CA ARG A 108 13.94 5.29 -9.76
C ARG A 108 13.27 4.00 -9.25
N GLY A 109 12.04 4.09 -8.76
CA GLY A 109 11.28 2.95 -8.23
C GLY A 109 10.58 2.10 -9.29
N LYS A 110 10.63 2.50 -10.58
CA LYS A 110 9.94 1.84 -11.70
C LYS A 110 8.43 1.66 -11.45
N VAL A 111 7.83 2.67 -10.81
CA VAL A 111 6.42 2.69 -10.45
C VAL A 111 5.60 3.21 -11.64
N SER A 112 4.57 2.48 -12.04
CA SER A 112 3.69 2.90 -13.14
C SER A 112 2.79 4.07 -12.73
N LYS A 113 2.27 4.81 -13.71
CA LYS A 113 1.33 5.92 -13.47
C LYS A 113 0.12 5.51 -12.63
N THR A 114 -0.49 4.36 -12.93
CA THR A 114 -1.64 3.84 -12.16
C THR A 114 -1.28 3.53 -10.70
N LEU A 115 -0.05 3.08 -10.45
CA LEU A 115 0.42 2.85 -9.07
C LEU A 115 0.69 4.18 -8.35
N ILE A 116 1.23 5.20 -9.05
CA ILE A 116 1.38 6.55 -8.50
C ILE A 116 0.01 7.13 -8.12
N GLU A 117 -0.98 7.02 -9.00
CA GLU A 117 -2.36 7.45 -8.73
C GLU A 117 -2.94 6.73 -7.51
N TYR A 118 -2.83 5.40 -7.45
CA TYR A 118 -3.27 4.62 -6.29
C TYR A 118 -2.62 5.09 -4.99
N MET A 119 -1.29 5.29 -4.98
CA MET A 119 -0.56 5.75 -3.81
C MET A 119 -0.98 7.17 -3.41
N ASN A 120 -1.20 8.05 -4.39
CA ASN A 120 -1.65 9.43 -4.17
C ASN A 120 -3.06 9.47 -3.57
N ASP A 121 -4.01 8.74 -4.14
CA ASP A 121 -5.41 8.66 -3.68
C ASP A 121 -5.55 8.11 -2.27
N ASN A 122 -4.58 7.27 -1.85
CA ASN A 122 -4.50 6.72 -0.50
C ASN A 122 -3.56 7.51 0.42
N GLY A 123 -3.14 8.72 0.03
CA GLY A 123 -2.40 9.66 0.88
C GLY A 123 -0.93 9.30 1.13
N VAL A 124 -0.38 8.31 0.42
CA VAL A 124 1.02 7.85 0.56
C VAL A 124 2.00 8.89 0.02
N LEU A 125 1.61 9.61 -1.05
CA LEU A 125 2.46 10.57 -1.76
C LEU A 125 2.10 12.03 -1.47
N LYS A 126 1.34 12.29 -0.40
CA LYS A 126 0.80 13.63 -0.09
C LYS A 126 1.88 14.71 0.10
N ASP A 127 3.07 14.31 0.53
CA ASP A 127 4.19 15.19 0.83
C ASP A 127 5.18 15.32 -0.35
N LEU A 128 4.93 14.63 -1.47
CA LEU A 128 5.77 14.67 -2.67
C LEU A 128 5.18 15.62 -3.73
N PRO A 129 5.97 16.56 -4.29
CA PRO A 129 5.56 17.31 -5.46
C PRO A 129 5.44 16.38 -6.68
N ASP A 130 4.70 16.81 -7.70
CA ASP A 130 4.50 15.99 -8.91
C ASP A 130 5.81 15.78 -9.68
N GLU A 131 6.60 16.84 -9.87
CA GLU A 131 7.85 16.86 -10.64
C GLU A 131 9.01 17.40 -9.80
N ASN A 132 10.24 17.13 -10.25
CA ASN A 132 11.43 17.72 -9.64
C ASN A 132 11.46 19.22 -9.92
N GLN A 133 11.48 20.05 -8.88
CA GLN A 133 11.76 21.47 -9.07
C GLN A 133 13.26 21.64 -9.34
N LEU A 134 13.61 22.04 -10.56
CA LEU A 134 14.94 22.56 -10.86
C LEU A 134 15.16 23.79 -9.98
N SER A 135 16.05 23.67 -9.00
CA SER A 135 16.50 24.82 -8.24
C SER A 135 17.35 25.70 -9.15
N LEU A 136 17.14 27.01 -9.14
CA LEU A 136 18.01 27.97 -9.84
C LEU A 136 19.49 27.86 -9.38
N PHE A 137 19.74 27.21 -8.24
CA PHE A 137 21.06 26.94 -7.69
C PHE A 137 21.76 25.73 -8.34
N ASP A 138 21.04 24.82 -8.99
CA ASP A 138 21.64 23.68 -9.71
C ASP A 138 22.16 24.07 -11.11
N MET A 139 21.86 25.30 -11.56
CA MET A 139 22.25 25.88 -12.85
C MET A 139 23.38 26.91 -12.75
N LEU A 140 23.99 27.09 -11.57
CA LEU A 140 25.14 27.98 -11.30
C LEU A 140 26.38 27.15 -10.94
#